data_AF-A0A7T5RKS7-F1
#
_entry.id   AF-A0A7T5RKS7-F1
#
_cell.length_a   1.000
_cell.length_b   1.000
_cell.length_c   1.000
_cell.angle_alpha   90.00
_cell.angle_beta   90.00
_cell.angle_gamma   90.00
#
_symmetry.space_group_name_H-M   'P 1'
#
loop_
_entity.id
_entity.type
_entity.pdbx_description
1 polymer ?
#
loop_
_entity_poly.entity_id
_entity_poly.type
_entity_poly.pdbx_seq_one_letter_code
_entity_poly.pdbx_strand_id
1 'polypeptide(L)'
;MEEVPKFIQQGFPVQFARSRGRKKEWSPFPFRLEWQTGLWFELFEKHIEFIVGDIERAKAAEKLVVYLSCPISSRGGGWSRTNIEVAHHTAQRLTQQWGNRFWILNPTLYQLESREGRGLLKRHAHLLSLEKGLKHEIDIDSLNKLSPPRGGDYLRMWLRILTEDGESNLGGRFDAFYFLGSSDVWNFFTHSGKVNVTDGVEDYFARQFARDPEFRERFGESPHAPTLATDFFRYYTIKASSHFSLGSHDEYNIWRILNELRCEELGLAAQIPGYFDGRQLGLGAAEVPVTRGYEKTKSEKLA
;
A
#
# COMPACT_ATOMS: atom_id res chain seq x y z
N MET A 1 -1.39 -26.53 23.99
CA MET A 1 -1.50 -25.48 22.97
C MET A 1 -2.22 -26.12 21.80
N GLU A 2 -3.52 -25.89 21.67
CA GLU A 2 -4.25 -26.32 20.46
C GLU A 2 -3.69 -25.54 19.27
N GLU A 3 -3.31 -26.24 18.20
CA GLU A 3 -2.89 -25.62 16.95
C GLU A 3 -4.06 -24.78 16.41
N VAL A 4 -3.89 -23.46 16.37
CA VAL A 4 -4.80 -22.57 15.65
C VAL A 4 -4.82 -23.06 14.19
N PRO A 5 -5.98 -23.45 13.62
CA PRO A 5 -6.03 -23.93 12.25
C PRO A 5 -5.46 -22.86 11.32
N LYS A 6 -4.41 -23.19 10.56
CA LYS A 6 -3.82 -22.29 9.56
C LYS A 6 -4.78 -22.19 8.37
N PHE A 7 -5.74 -21.28 8.48
CA PHE A 7 -6.59 -20.80 7.39
C PHE A 7 -5.74 -19.99 6.41
N ILE A 8 -4.92 -20.65 5.59
CA ILE A 8 -4.06 -20.00 4.59
C ILE A 8 -4.42 -20.54 3.20
N GLN A 9 -4.60 -19.63 2.25
CA GLN A 9 -4.84 -19.94 0.84
C GLN A 9 -3.72 -19.33 -0.01
N GLN A 10 -3.36 -20.04 -1.08
CA GLN A 10 -2.41 -19.56 -2.09
C GLN A 10 -3.04 -19.68 -3.48
N GLY A 11 -2.88 -18.66 -4.32
CA GLY A 11 -3.44 -18.68 -5.66
C GLY A 11 -3.39 -17.34 -6.37
N PHE A 12 -4.17 -17.24 -7.44
CA PHE A 12 -4.41 -15.99 -8.18
C PHE A 12 -5.71 -15.38 -7.64
N PRO A 13 -5.65 -14.31 -6.84
CA PRO A 13 -6.85 -13.77 -6.21
C PRO A 13 -7.74 -12.99 -7.17
N VAL A 14 -7.24 -12.65 -8.37
CA VAL A 14 -7.95 -11.86 -9.38
C VAL A 14 -7.94 -12.58 -10.73
N GLN A 15 -8.99 -12.36 -11.51
CA GLN A 15 -9.08 -12.69 -12.93
C GLN A 15 -9.24 -11.42 -13.76
N PHE A 16 -8.82 -11.46 -15.02
CA PHE A 16 -9.04 -10.40 -16.00
C PHE A 16 -9.64 -10.95 -17.28
N ALA A 17 -10.33 -10.09 -18.04
CA ALA A 17 -10.97 -10.46 -19.28
C ALA A 17 -10.02 -10.22 -20.46
N ARG A 18 -9.82 -11.27 -21.27
CA ARG A 18 -9.20 -11.18 -22.60
C ARG A 18 -10.26 -11.09 -23.68
N SER A 19 -10.02 -10.27 -24.69
CA SER A 19 -10.89 -10.07 -25.84
C SER A 19 -10.53 -11.07 -26.93
N ARG A 20 -11.37 -12.12 -27.10
CA ARG A 20 -11.26 -13.05 -28.23
C ARG A 20 -12.45 -12.88 -29.17
N GLY A 21 -12.28 -12.03 -30.17
CA GLY A 21 -13.36 -11.67 -31.09
C GLY A 21 -14.47 -10.90 -30.36
N ARG A 22 -15.71 -11.43 -30.36
CA ARG A 22 -16.86 -10.81 -29.66
C ARG A 22 -17.09 -11.32 -28.23
N LYS A 23 -16.26 -12.25 -27.73
CA LYS A 23 -16.42 -12.86 -26.41
C LYS A 23 -15.30 -12.45 -25.46
N LYS A 24 -15.65 -12.24 -24.19
CA LYS A 24 -14.69 -12.10 -23.09
C LYS A 24 -14.35 -13.46 -22.53
N GLU A 25 -13.06 -13.78 -22.44
CA GLU A 25 -12.56 -14.97 -21.77
C GLU A 25 -11.81 -14.55 -20.50
N TRP A 26 -12.23 -15.08 -19.35
CA TRP A 26 -11.63 -14.75 -18.06
C TRP A 26 -10.41 -15.62 -17.79
N SER A 27 -9.27 -14.99 -17.55
CA SER A 27 -8.00 -15.63 -17.25
C SER A 27 -7.49 -15.19 -15.87
N PRO A 28 -6.75 -16.04 -15.13
CA PRO A 28 -6.09 -15.60 -13.90
C PRO A 28 -5.15 -14.41 -14.17
N PHE A 29 -5.24 -13.36 -13.36
CA PHE A 29 -4.26 -12.28 -13.37
C PHE A 29 -2.91 -12.87 -12.92
N PRO A 30 -1.79 -12.65 -13.63
CA PRO A 30 -0.56 -13.40 -13.44
C PRO A 30 0.25 -12.89 -12.23
N PHE A 31 -0.39 -12.82 -11.07
CA PHE A 31 0.21 -12.39 -9.81
C PHE A 31 -0.31 -13.28 -8.67
N ARG A 32 0.58 -14.11 -8.12
CA ARG A 32 0.22 -15.14 -7.14
C ARG A 32 0.57 -14.69 -5.74
N LEU A 33 -0.34 -14.91 -4.80
CA LEU A 33 -0.18 -14.54 -3.39
C LEU A 33 -0.54 -15.68 -2.46
N GLU A 34 -0.11 -15.52 -1.21
CA GLU A 34 -0.54 -16.29 -0.05
C GLU A 34 -1.23 -15.34 0.92
N TRP A 35 -2.41 -15.72 1.41
CA TRP A 35 -3.21 -14.91 2.33
C TRP A 35 -3.99 -15.79 3.31
N GLN A 36 -4.38 -15.19 4.42
CA GLN A 36 -5.22 -15.78 5.45
C GLN A 36 -6.69 -15.77 5.01
N THR A 37 -7.38 -16.87 5.27
CA THR A 37 -8.83 -17.00 5.15
C THR A 37 -9.50 -16.78 6.51
N GLY A 38 -10.84 -16.87 6.58
CA GLY A 38 -11.58 -16.60 7.82
C GLY A 38 -11.82 -15.11 8.08
N LEU A 39 -11.76 -14.67 9.34
CA LEU A 39 -12.18 -13.32 9.72
C LEU A 39 -11.35 -12.21 9.07
N TRP A 40 -10.03 -12.39 8.92
CA TRP A 40 -9.21 -11.39 8.23
C TRP A 40 -9.61 -11.21 6.78
N PHE A 41 -9.92 -12.30 6.08
CA PHE A 41 -10.43 -12.26 4.72
C PHE A 41 -11.71 -11.43 4.66
N GLU A 42 -12.71 -11.75 5.48
CA GLU A 42 -14.01 -11.06 5.48
C GLU A 42 -13.89 -9.58 5.86
N LEU A 43 -13.01 -9.24 6.80
CA LEU A 43 -12.71 -7.85 7.16
C LEU A 43 -12.09 -7.09 6.00
N PHE A 44 -11.13 -7.71 5.29
CA PHE A 44 -10.52 -7.09 4.12
C PHE A 44 -11.49 -7.00 2.94
N GLU A 45 -12.45 -7.91 2.78
CA GLU A 45 -13.52 -7.76 1.78
C GLU A 45 -14.34 -6.49 2.03
N LYS A 46 -14.79 -6.26 3.28
CA LYS A 46 -15.47 -5.00 3.65
C LYS A 46 -14.60 -3.77 3.42
N HIS A 47 -13.31 -3.91 3.66
CA HIS A 47 -12.36 -2.82 3.48
C HIS A 47 -12.15 -2.49 2.00
N ILE A 48 -12.08 -3.49 1.12
CA ILE A 48 -12.05 -3.32 -0.34
C ILE A 48 -13.31 -2.59 -0.80
N GLU A 49 -14.50 -3.04 -0.37
CA GLU A 49 -15.76 -2.39 -0.72
C GLU A 49 -15.77 -0.92 -0.34
N PHE A 50 -15.25 -0.58 0.85
CA PHE A 50 -15.14 0.80 1.31
C PHE A 50 -14.20 1.64 0.42
N ILE A 51 -12.98 1.15 0.16
CA ILE A 51 -12.00 1.86 -0.67
C ILE A 51 -12.50 2.03 -2.10
N VAL A 52 -13.10 0.99 -2.69
CA VAL A 52 -13.70 1.07 -4.01
C VAL A 52 -14.82 2.11 -4.01
N GLY A 53 -15.65 2.16 -2.97
CA GLY A 53 -16.65 3.22 -2.81
C GLY A 53 -16.05 4.63 -2.78
N ASP A 54 -14.89 4.85 -2.16
CA ASP A 54 -14.18 6.13 -2.17
C ASP A 54 -13.69 6.50 -3.57
N ILE A 55 -13.12 5.53 -4.29
CA ILE A 55 -12.66 5.68 -5.68
C ILE A 55 -13.85 6.06 -6.58
N GLU A 56 -14.97 5.34 -6.49
CA GLU A 56 -16.15 5.62 -7.31
C GLU A 56 -16.73 7.01 -7.01
N ARG A 57 -16.69 7.48 -5.75
CA ARG A 57 -17.09 8.86 -5.41
C ARG A 57 -16.15 9.90 -6.02
N ALA A 58 -14.84 9.63 -6.05
CA ALA A 58 -13.87 10.50 -6.71
C ALA A 58 -14.14 10.57 -8.22
N LYS A 59 -14.37 9.42 -8.87
CA LYS A 59 -14.71 9.35 -10.30
C LYS A 59 -16.04 10.04 -10.62
N ALA A 60 -17.07 9.85 -9.78
CA ALA A 60 -18.36 10.54 -9.92
C ALA A 60 -18.25 12.06 -9.76
N ALA A 61 -17.24 12.54 -9.04
CA ALA A 61 -16.87 13.95 -8.94
C ALA A 61 -15.89 14.41 -10.04
N GLU A 62 -15.77 13.64 -11.12
CA GLU A 62 -14.90 13.89 -12.28
C GLU A 62 -13.42 14.11 -11.91
N LYS A 63 -12.95 13.43 -10.85
CA LYS A 63 -11.55 13.44 -10.46
C LYS A 63 -10.75 12.42 -11.25
N LEU A 64 -9.50 12.78 -11.56
CA LEU A 64 -8.47 11.85 -12.01
C LEU A 64 -7.89 11.13 -10.79
N VAL A 65 -8.00 9.81 -10.76
CA VAL A 65 -7.63 8.97 -9.61
C VAL A 65 -6.17 8.53 -9.74
N VAL A 66 -5.35 8.88 -8.76
CA VAL A 66 -3.92 8.56 -8.72
C VAL A 66 -3.64 7.65 -7.54
N TYR A 67 -3.08 6.47 -7.78
CA TYR A 67 -2.61 5.60 -6.71
C TYR A 67 -1.25 6.05 -6.18
N LEU A 68 -1.11 6.30 -4.88
CA LEU A 68 0.17 6.61 -4.23
C LEU A 68 0.76 5.36 -3.57
N SER A 69 1.74 4.73 -4.23
CA SER A 69 2.55 3.68 -3.61
C SER A 69 3.56 4.30 -2.64
N CYS A 70 3.51 3.90 -1.37
CA CYS A 70 4.41 4.43 -0.33
C CYS A 70 4.87 3.32 0.64
N PRO A 71 6.11 3.42 1.16
CA PRO A 71 6.64 2.47 2.14
C PRO A 71 5.99 2.70 3.51
N ILE A 72 5.04 1.86 3.93
CA ILE A 72 4.34 2.04 5.22
C ILE A 72 5.06 1.34 6.36
N SER A 73 5.61 0.15 6.09
CA SER A 73 6.31 -0.67 7.08
C SER A 73 7.56 0.02 7.64
N SER A 74 7.86 -0.24 8.91
CA SER A 74 9.09 0.17 9.62
C SER A 74 10.34 -0.65 9.24
N ARG A 75 10.23 -1.57 8.28
CA ARG A 75 11.36 -2.39 7.83
C ARG A 75 12.51 -1.52 7.31
N GLY A 76 13.74 -1.96 7.59
CA GLY A 76 14.95 -1.30 7.09
C GLY A 76 15.38 -0.02 7.84
N GLY A 77 14.76 0.27 8.99
CA GLY A 77 15.10 1.40 9.86
C GLY A 77 14.02 2.48 9.95
N GLY A 78 12.93 2.36 9.19
CA GLY A 78 11.82 3.33 9.22
C GLY A 78 10.97 3.26 10.48
N TRP A 79 10.10 4.26 10.63
CA TRP A 79 9.06 4.34 11.65
C TRP A 79 7.70 4.52 10.97
N SER A 80 6.74 3.62 11.22
CA SER A 80 5.48 3.58 10.47
C SER A 80 4.70 4.88 10.58
N ARG A 81 4.66 5.53 11.76
CA ARG A 81 3.99 6.84 11.91
C ARG A 81 4.65 7.93 11.06
N THR A 82 5.98 8.00 11.05
CA THR A 82 6.70 8.95 10.21
C THR A 82 6.45 8.65 8.72
N ASN A 83 6.42 7.38 8.32
CA ASN A 83 6.09 7.00 6.95
C ASN A 83 4.67 7.43 6.53
N ILE A 84 3.70 7.33 7.45
CA ILE A 84 2.33 7.82 7.27
C ILE A 84 2.33 9.33 7.07
N GLU A 85 3.02 10.09 7.93
CA GLU A 85 3.14 11.55 7.80
C GLU A 85 3.78 11.96 6.45
N VAL A 86 4.84 11.27 6.04
CA VAL A 86 5.50 11.46 4.74
C VAL A 86 4.55 11.20 3.57
N ALA A 87 3.75 10.14 3.63
CA ALA A 87 2.78 9.81 2.58
C ALA A 87 1.65 10.86 2.52
N HIS A 88 1.17 11.34 3.67
CA HIS A 88 0.19 12.44 3.74
C HIS A 88 0.72 13.73 3.14
N HIS A 89 1.93 14.13 3.54
CA HIS A 89 2.61 15.30 3.00
C HIS A 89 2.78 15.19 1.48
N THR A 90 3.19 14.02 1.00
CA THR A 90 3.34 13.75 -0.43
C THR A 90 2.01 13.85 -1.17
N ALA A 91 0.94 13.24 -0.67
CA ALA A 91 -0.39 13.34 -1.29
C ALA A 91 -0.91 14.79 -1.35
N GLN A 92 -0.70 15.57 -0.28
CA GLN A 92 -1.05 16.99 -0.24
C GLN A 92 -0.26 17.81 -1.25
N ARG A 93 1.07 17.62 -1.29
CA ARG A 93 1.93 18.29 -2.26
C ARG A 93 1.55 17.94 -3.70
N LEU A 94 1.29 16.67 -4.00
CA LEU A 94 0.85 16.26 -5.34
C LEU A 94 -0.49 16.91 -5.71
N THR A 95 -1.44 16.97 -4.78
CA THR A 95 -2.71 17.68 -5.00
C THR A 95 -2.48 19.17 -5.29
N GLN A 96 -1.54 19.82 -4.59
CA GLN A 96 -1.20 21.23 -4.83
C GLN A 96 -0.49 21.43 -6.18
N GLN A 97 0.41 20.52 -6.56
CA GLN A 97 1.21 20.63 -7.78
C GLN A 97 0.42 20.26 -9.04
N TRP A 98 -0.35 19.18 -8.99
CA TRP A 98 -1.13 18.67 -10.13
C TRP A 98 -2.52 19.31 -10.21
N GLY A 99 -2.98 19.88 -9.09
CA GLY A 99 -4.22 20.62 -8.98
C GLY A 99 -5.39 19.75 -8.50
N ASN A 100 -6.46 20.44 -8.09
CA ASN A 100 -7.62 19.84 -7.41
C ASN A 100 -8.44 18.86 -8.27
N ARG A 101 -8.14 18.70 -9.57
CA ARG A 101 -8.74 17.66 -10.41
C ARG A 101 -8.18 16.27 -10.12
N PHE A 102 -7.00 16.18 -9.53
CA PHE A 102 -6.40 14.91 -9.15
C PHE A 102 -6.82 14.55 -7.72
N TRP A 103 -7.27 13.32 -7.53
CA TRP A 103 -7.53 12.74 -6.23
C TRP A 103 -6.50 11.65 -5.96
N ILE A 104 -5.67 11.86 -4.95
CA ILE A 104 -4.59 10.95 -4.59
C ILE A 104 -5.13 9.92 -3.60
N LEU A 105 -5.27 8.67 -4.05
CA LEU A 105 -5.55 7.54 -3.16
C LEU A 105 -4.28 7.22 -2.36
N ASN A 106 -4.26 7.65 -1.10
CA ASN A 106 -3.17 7.42 -0.17
C ASN A 106 -3.46 6.15 0.68
N PRO A 107 -2.77 5.02 0.47
CA PRO A 107 -2.96 3.77 1.20
C PRO A 107 -2.86 3.89 2.71
N THR A 108 -2.09 4.87 3.22
CA THR A 108 -1.89 5.06 4.66
C THR A 108 -3.19 5.41 5.39
N LEU A 109 -4.19 5.97 4.71
CA LEU A 109 -5.51 6.24 5.29
C LEU A 109 -6.32 4.96 5.60
N TYR A 110 -5.90 3.84 5.04
CA TYR A 110 -6.67 2.60 5.02
C TYR A 110 -5.97 1.45 5.77
N GLN A 111 -4.65 1.47 5.88
CA GLN A 111 -3.91 0.38 6.53
C GLN A 111 -3.99 0.39 8.06
N LEU A 112 -3.87 -0.80 8.68
CA LEU A 112 -4.01 -0.99 10.13
C LEU A 112 -2.96 -0.21 10.94
N GLU A 113 -1.81 0.06 10.33
CA GLU A 113 -0.70 0.82 10.89
C GLU A 113 -1.07 2.28 11.17
N SER A 114 -2.10 2.84 10.51
CA SER A 114 -2.59 4.19 10.78
C SER A 114 -3.77 4.19 11.74
N ARG A 115 -3.97 5.35 12.40
CA ARG A 115 -5.12 5.54 13.29
C ARG A 115 -6.43 5.45 12.52
N GLU A 116 -6.45 6.05 11.33
CA GLU A 116 -7.58 6.10 10.41
C GLU A 116 -7.96 4.69 9.95
N GLY A 117 -7.01 3.94 9.40
CA GLY A 117 -7.25 2.59 8.90
C GLY A 117 -7.63 1.61 10.01
N ARG A 118 -7.00 1.71 11.19
CA ARG A 118 -7.42 0.93 12.37
C ARG A 118 -8.85 1.27 12.81
N GLY A 119 -9.23 2.55 12.77
CA GLY A 119 -10.60 2.99 13.05
C GLY A 119 -11.61 2.39 12.06
N LEU A 120 -11.26 2.37 10.76
CA LEU A 120 -12.07 1.75 9.71
C LEU A 120 -12.23 0.25 9.94
N LEU A 121 -11.14 -0.49 10.24
CA LEU A 121 -11.22 -1.92 10.51
C LEU A 121 -12.07 -2.25 11.76
N LYS A 122 -12.00 -1.45 12.82
CA LYS A 122 -12.89 -1.58 13.97
C LYS A 122 -14.36 -1.39 13.57
N ARG A 123 -14.65 -0.39 12.73
CA ARG A 123 -16.00 -0.21 12.17
C ARG A 123 -16.44 -1.40 11.32
N HIS A 124 -15.57 -1.96 10.49
CA HIS A 124 -15.89 -3.14 9.68
C HIS A 124 -16.14 -4.38 10.55
N ALA A 125 -15.37 -4.57 11.62
CA ALA A 125 -15.60 -5.62 12.61
C ALA A 125 -16.97 -5.50 13.27
N HIS A 126 -17.36 -4.29 13.69
CA HIS A 126 -18.69 -4.03 14.23
C HIS A 126 -19.79 -4.46 13.24
N LEU A 127 -19.72 -3.96 12.00
CA LEU A 127 -20.71 -4.26 10.97
C LEU A 127 -20.77 -5.76 10.64
N LEU A 128 -19.61 -6.41 10.48
CA LEU A 128 -19.53 -7.85 10.20
C LEU A 128 -20.10 -8.68 11.36
N SER A 129 -19.90 -8.24 12.60
CA SER A 129 -20.46 -8.91 13.78
C SER A 129 -21.99 -8.87 13.79
N LEU A 130 -22.56 -7.73 13.43
CA LEU A 130 -24.02 -7.56 13.31
C LEU A 130 -24.59 -8.42 12.18
N GLU A 131 -23.98 -8.37 10.98
CA GLU A 131 -24.42 -9.16 9.81
C GLU A 131 -24.39 -10.67 10.08
N LYS A 132 -23.41 -11.12 10.86
CA LYS A 132 -23.27 -12.53 11.24
C LYS A 132 -24.07 -12.94 12.47
N GLY A 133 -24.75 -12.00 13.13
CA GLY A 133 -25.48 -12.28 14.37
C GLY A 133 -24.59 -12.77 15.50
N LEU A 134 -23.33 -12.32 15.57
CA LEU A 134 -22.40 -12.73 16.62
C LEU A 134 -22.83 -12.16 17.97
N LYS A 135 -22.74 -12.98 19.02
CA LYS A 135 -23.04 -12.56 20.41
C LYS A 135 -22.06 -11.51 20.94
N HIS A 136 -20.84 -11.51 20.43
CA HIS A 136 -19.78 -10.59 20.80
C HIS A 136 -19.16 -10.01 19.54
N GLU A 137 -18.76 -8.74 19.62
CA GLU A 137 -18.09 -8.06 18.53
C GLU A 137 -16.72 -8.69 18.25
N ILE A 138 -16.34 -8.75 16.98
CA ILE A 138 -15.00 -9.18 16.55
C ILE A 138 -13.98 -8.20 17.12
N ASP A 139 -13.21 -8.65 18.09
CA ASP A 139 -12.12 -7.88 18.67
C ASP A 139 -10.88 -7.94 17.76
N ILE A 140 -10.68 -6.87 16.98
CA ILE A 140 -9.52 -6.70 16.09
C ILE A 140 -8.18 -6.80 16.85
N ASP A 141 -8.12 -6.30 18.09
CA ASP A 141 -6.87 -6.27 18.85
C ASP A 141 -6.51 -7.69 19.33
N SER A 142 -7.50 -8.48 19.75
CA SER A 142 -7.33 -9.90 20.06
C SER A 142 -7.04 -10.74 18.81
N LEU A 143 -7.74 -10.49 17.70
CA LEU A 143 -7.52 -11.17 16.42
C LEU A 143 -6.09 -10.93 15.90
N ASN A 144 -5.61 -9.70 15.97
CA ASN A 144 -4.24 -9.33 15.58
C ASN A 144 -3.17 -9.98 16.45
N LYS A 145 -3.43 -10.17 17.76
CA LYS A 145 -2.52 -10.93 18.65
C LYS A 145 -2.50 -12.42 18.31
N LEU A 146 -3.64 -13.00 17.96
CA LEU A 146 -3.77 -14.43 17.67
C LEU A 146 -3.18 -14.80 16.31
N SER A 147 -3.49 -14.02 15.28
CA SER A 147 -3.05 -14.28 13.90
C SER A 147 -2.89 -12.96 13.17
N PRO A 148 -1.77 -12.24 13.31
CA PRO A 148 -1.59 -10.93 12.67
C PRO A 148 -1.67 -11.02 11.13
N PRO A 149 -2.26 -10.04 10.44
CA PRO A 149 -2.24 -9.97 8.98
C PRO A 149 -0.79 -9.85 8.50
N ARG A 150 -0.49 -10.52 7.40
CA ARG A 150 0.82 -10.55 6.74
C ARG A 150 0.79 -9.67 5.50
N GLY A 151 1.96 -9.38 4.94
CA GLY A 151 2.03 -8.56 3.73
C GLY A 151 1.26 -9.14 2.54
N GLY A 152 1.14 -10.47 2.43
CA GLY A 152 0.30 -11.11 1.41
C GLY A 152 -1.21 -10.84 1.57
N ASP A 153 -1.69 -10.64 2.80
CA ASP A 153 -3.08 -10.26 3.07
C ASP A 153 -3.37 -8.86 2.55
N TYR A 154 -2.52 -7.90 2.91
CA TYR A 154 -2.62 -6.52 2.41
C TYR A 154 -2.45 -6.45 0.91
N LEU A 155 -1.49 -7.19 0.35
CA LEU A 155 -1.25 -7.14 -1.08
C LEU A 155 -2.35 -7.84 -1.87
N ARG A 156 -3.02 -8.86 -1.32
CA ARG A 156 -4.24 -9.39 -1.95
C ARG A 156 -5.30 -8.29 -2.05
N MET A 157 -5.51 -7.56 -0.96
CA MET A 157 -6.45 -6.46 -0.91
C MET A 157 -6.14 -5.39 -1.96
N TRP A 158 -4.89 -4.91 -1.99
CA TRP A 158 -4.44 -3.91 -2.96
C TRP A 158 -4.47 -4.45 -4.39
N LEU A 159 -4.06 -5.68 -4.64
CA LEU A 159 -4.13 -6.30 -5.96
C LEU A 159 -5.57 -6.23 -6.50
N ARG A 160 -6.57 -6.58 -5.69
CA ARG A 160 -7.99 -6.45 -6.09
C ARG A 160 -8.38 -5.01 -6.38
N ILE A 161 -8.03 -4.07 -5.50
CA ILE A 161 -8.35 -2.65 -5.68
C ILE A 161 -7.74 -2.09 -6.97
N LEU A 162 -6.46 -2.39 -7.22
CA LEU A 162 -5.65 -1.87 -8.33
C LEU A 162 -6.03 -2.47 -9.69
N THR A 163 -6.55 -3.69 -9.71
CA THR A 163 -6.82 -4.43 -10.96
C THR A 163 -8.29 -4.52 -11.29
N GLU A 164 -9.16 -4.83 -10.31
CA GLU A 164 -10.58 -4.99 -10.58
C GLU A 164 -11.19 -3.63 -10.96
N ASP A 165 -12.09 -3.63 -11.93
CA ASP A 165 -12.81 -2.43 -12.38
C ASP A 165 -14.28 -2.70 -12.69
N GLY A 166 -14.72 -3.95 -12.54
CA GLY A 166 -16.09 -4.39 -12.85
C GLY A 166 -16.34 -4.63 -14.33
N GLU A 167 -15.34 -4.42 -15.20
CA GLU A 167 -15.47 -4.60 -16.65
C GLU A 167 -14.53 -5.67 -17.20
N SER A 168 -13.24 -5.39 -17.21
CA SER A 168 -12.20 -6.26 -17.77
C SER A 168 -11.09 -6.56 -16.75
N ASN A 169 -11.16 -5.93 -15.57
CA ASN A 169 -10.16 -5.97 -14.51
C ASN A 169 -8.76 -5.65 -15.04
N LEU A 170 -8.68 -4.55 -15.78
CA LEU A 170 -7.46 -3.99 -16.33
C LEU A 170 -7.12 -2.66 -15.65
N GLY A 171 -7.55 -2.46 -14.41
CA GLY A 171 -7.23 -1.28 -13.61
C GLY A 171 -7.92 0.00 -14.07
N GLY A 172 -9.09 -0.08 -14.73
CA GLY A 172 -9.86 1.07 -15.23
C GLY A 172 -10.37 2.07 -14.18
N ARG A 173 -9.99 1.87 -12.91
CA ARG A 173 -10.23 2.79 -11.79
C ARG A 173 -9.18 3.88 -11.66
N PHE A 174 -8.00 3.71 -12.27
CA PHE A 174 -6.84 4.58 -12.05
C PHE A 174 -6.39 5.28 -13.33
N ASP A 175 -6.09 6.57 -13.20
CA ASP A 175 -5.55 7.42 -14.26
C ASP A 175 -4.02 7.53 -14.18
N ALA A 176 -3.42 7.27 -13.01
CA ALA A 176 -1.97 7.22 -12.84
C ALA A 176 -1.55 6.42 -11.60
N PHE A 177 -0.30 5.96 -11.61
CA PHE A 177 0.41 5.44 -10.45
C PHE A 177 1.55 6.38 -10.08
N TYR A 178 1.72 6.64 -8.79
CA TYR A 178 2.82 7.44 -8.26
C TYR A 178 3.58 6.64 -7.21
N PHE A 179 4.86 6.41 -7.44
CA PHE A 179 5.77 5.71 -6.54
C PHE A 179 6.63 6.72 -5.80
N LEU A 180 6.48 6.74 -4.47
CA LEU A 180 7.15 7.69 -3.59
C LEU A 180 8.67 7.50 -3.65
N GLY A 181 9.39 8.57 -3.99
CA GLY A 181 10.85 8.59 -4.07
C GLY A 181 11.53 9.27 -2.89
N SER A 182 12.87 9.29 -2.90
CA SER A 182 13.65 9.90 -1.81
C SER A 182 13.46 11.42 -1.75
N SER A 183 13.31 12.09 -2.89
CA SER A 183 13.10 13.55 -2.90
C SER A 183 11.76 13.92 -2.29
N ASP A 184 10.74 13.07 -2.45
CA ASP A 184 9.45 13.22 -1.77
C ASP A 184 9.59 13.17 -0.24
N VAL A 185 10.38 12.22 0.27
CA VAL A 185 10.70 12.11 1.71
C VAL A 185 11.51 13.30 2.19
N TRP A 186 12.54 13.69 1.46
CA TRP A 186 13.40 14.81 1.84
C TRP A 186 12.62 16.11 1.87
N ASN A 187 11.66 16.28 0.95
CA ASN A 187 10.76 17.42 0.97
C ASN A 187 9.95 17.48 2.26
N PHE A 188 9.46 16.35 2.79
CA PHE A 188 8.79 16.32 4.10
C PHE A 188 9.69 16.84 5.23
N PHE A 189 10.96 16.43 5.28
CA PHE A 189 11.86 16.90 6.35
C PHE A 189 12.34 18.35 6.16
N THR A 190 12.34 18.86 4.93
CA THR A 190 12.93 20.17 4.61
C THR A 190 11.91 21.27 4.34
N HIS A 191 10.62 20.95 4.14
CA HIS A 191 9.58 21.95 3.79
C HIS A 191 9.44 23.09 4.80
N SER A 192 9.93 22.92 6.02
CA SER A 192 9.92 23.92 7.09
C SER A 192 11.13 24.86 7.07
N GLY A 193 11.89 24.89 5.97
CA GLY A 193 13.01 25.80 5.76
C GLY A 193 14.36 25.28 6.27
N LYS A 194 14.51 23.96 6.40
CA LYS A 194 15.79 23.35 6.79
C LYS A 194 16.76 23.35 5.61
N VAL A 195 18.04 23.63 5.88
CA VAL A 195 19.06 23.84 4.84
C VAL A 195 19.37 22.54 4.10
N ASN A 196 19.44 21.42 4.82
CA ASN A 196 19.68 20.11 4.25
C ASN A 196 18.80 19.03 4.91
N VAL A 197 18.76 17.84 4.30
CA VAL A 197 17.93 16.73 4.77
C VAL A 197 18.32 16.25 6.17
N THR A 198 19.61 16.21 6.50
CA THR A 198 20.10 15.72 7.79
C THR A 198 19.58 16.62 8.92
N ASP A 199 19.72 17.93 8.79
CA ASP A 199 19.19 18.90 9.75
C ASP A 199 17.66 18.74 9.95
N GLY A 200 16.94 18.44 8.87
CA GLY A 200 15.50 18.21 8.91
C GLY A 200 15.11 16.92 9.63
N VAL A 201 15.84 15.83 9.39
CA VAL A 201 15.62 14.54 10.07
C VAL A 201 16.00 14.64 11.55
N GLU A 202 17.09 15.32 11.89
CA GLU A 202 17.51 15.55 13.28
C GLU A 202 16.50 16.39 14.06
N ASP A 203 16.03 17.49 13.48
CA ASP A 203 14.99 18.32 14.07
C ASP A 203 13.70 17.54 14.29
N TYR A 204 13.26 16.78 13.29
CA TYR A 204 12.08 15.93 13.40
C TYR A 204 12.25 14.88 14.50
N PHE A 205 13.39 14.18 14.53
CA PHE A 205 13.68 13.17 15.53
C PHE A 205 13.63 13.77 16.94
N ALA A 206 14.30 14.91 17.18
CA ALA A 206 14.29 15.59 18.46
C ALA A 206 12.88 16.01 18.89
N ARG A 207 12.06 16.53 17.95
CA ARG A 207 10.67 16.90 18.22
C ARG A 207 9.80 15.70 18.57
N GLN A 208 9.92 14.59 17.83
CA GLN A 208 9.15 13.38 18.11
C GLN A 208 9.60 12.74 19.44
N PHE A 209 10.90 12.69 19.71
CA PHE A 209 11.44 12.20 20.96
C PHE A 209 10.91 12.98 22.18
N ALA A 210 10.71 14.29 22.04
CA ALA A 210 10.14 15.13 23.10
C ALA A 210 8.63 14.98 23.28
N ARG A 211 7.88 14.59 22.24
CA ARG A 211 6.40 14.69 22.21
C ARG A 211 5.67 13.36 22.15
N ASP A 212 6.24 12.33 21.52
CA ASP A 212 5.63 11.02 21.35
C ASP A 212 6.25 10.02 22.36
N PRO A 213 5.48 9.58 23.39
CA PRO A 213 5.96 8.61 24.37
C PRO A 213 6.40 7.28 23.73
N GLU A 214 5.73 6.81 22.69
CA GLU A 214 6.06 5.54 22.03
C GLU A 214 7.36 5.67 21.22
N PHE A 215 7.56 6.83 20.59
CA PHE A 215 8.82 7.14 19.91
C PHE A 215 9.99 7.19 20.92
N ARG A 216 9.79 7.86 22.06
CA ARG A 216 10.79 7.95 23.12
C ARG A 216 11.11 6.59 23.74
N GLU A 217 10.11 5.77 24.01
CA GLU A 217 10.31 4.39 24.48
C GLU A 217 11.16 3.60 23.48
N ARG A 218 10.81 3.65 22.19
CA ARG A 218 11.50 2.92 21.13
C ARG A 218 12.95 3.35 20.95
N PHE A 219 13.22 4.65 20.93
CA PHE A 219 14.52 5.22 20.57
C PHE A 219 15.38 5.68 21.76
N GLY A 220 14.85 5.65 22.98
CA GLY A 220 15.54 6.14 24.18
C GLY A 220 15.62 5.12 25.31
N GLU A 221 14.59 4.28 25.48
CA GLU A 221 14.49 3.35 26.61
C GLU A 221 14.76 1.89 26.21
N SER A 222 14.73 1.59 24.90
CA SER A 222 15.08 0.28 24.38
C SER A 222 16.58 -0.05 24.55
N PRO A 223 16.94 -1.32 24.88
CA PRO A 223 18.33 -1.77 24.88
C PRO A 223 19.05 -1.59 23.53
N HIS A 224 18.30 -1.46 22.43
CA HIS A 224 18.83 -1.27 21.08
C HIS A 224 18.75 0.19 20.60
N ALA A 225 18.39 1.14 21.48
CA ALA A 225 18.16 2.54 21.15
C ALA A 225 19.25 3.19 20.26
N PRO A 226 20.57 3.05 20.55
CA PRO A 226 21.60 3.67 19.71
C PRO A 226 21.62 3.15 18.27
N THR A 227 21.46 1.85 18.08
CA THR A 227 21.39 1.22 16.76
C THR A 227 20.10 1.63 16.04
N LEU A 228 18.97 1.63 16.74
CA LEU A 228 17.68 2.04 16.18
C LEU A 228 17.70 3.50 15.71
N ALA A 229 18.27 4.41 16.49
CA ALA A 229 18.43 5.80 16.09
C ALA A 229 19.31 5.92 14.85
N THR A 230 20.45 5.22 14.82
CA THR A 230 21.35 5.20 13.64
C THR A 230 20.62 4.69 12.39
N ASP A 231 19.84 3.61 12.52
CA ASP A 231 19.06 3.06 11.41
C ASP A 231 17.92 3.99 10.97
N PHE A 232 17.29 4.72 11.89
CA PHE A 232 16.32 5.76 11.57
C PHE A 232 16.93 6.84 10.69
N PHE A 233 18.07 7.40 11.11
CA PHE A 233 18.77 8.42 10.34
C PHE A 233 19.17 7.89 8.96
N ARG A 234 19.83 6.73 8.91
CA ARG A 234 20.23 6.08 7.65
C ARG A 234 19.03 5.83 6.74
N TYR A 235 17.89 5.43 7.30
CA TYR A 235 16.69 5.18 6.52
C TYR A 235 16.17 6.47 5.91
N TYR A 236 15.86 7.49 6.70
CA TYR A 236 15.22 8.72 6.20
C TYR A 236 16.13 9.62 5.37
N THR A 237 17.46 9.51 5.52
CA THR A 237 18.38 10.28 4.68
C THR A 237 18.73 9.59 3.37
N ILE A 238 18.73 8.25 3.30
CA ILE A 238 19.28 7.51 2.14
C ILE A 238 18.30 6.50 1.53
N LYS A 239 17.47 5.83 2.32
CA LYS A 239 16.71 4.65 1.87
C LYS A 239 15.21 4.86 1.77
N ALA A 240 14.64 5.85 2.44
CA ALA A 240 13.20 6.03 2.50
C ALA A 240 12.65 6.35 1.09
N SER A 241 12.07 5.34 0.44
CA SER A 241 11.43 5.40 -0.87
C SER A 241 10.81 4.03 -1.21
N SER A 242 10.03 3.97 -2.29
CA SER A 242 9.50 2.75 -2.87
C SER A 242 10.58 1.71 -3.24
N HIS A 243 11.84 2.11 -3.48
CA HIS A 243 12.96 1.19 -3.82
C HIS A 243 13.32 0.20 -2.71
N PHE A 244 12.92 0.45 -1.47
CA PHE A 244 13.28 -0.38 -0.33
C PHE A 244 12.04 -0.94 0.38
N SER A 245 10.94 -1.05 -0.36
CA SER A 245 9.64 -1.52 0.12
C SER A 245 9.16 -2.72 -0.67
N LEU A 246 8.97 -3.85 0.02
CA LEU A 246 8.44 -5.07 -0.60
C LEU A 246 7.05 -4.85 -1.20
N GLY A 247 6.17 -4.12 -0.50
CA GLY A 247 4.83 -3.80 -1.00
C GLY A 247 4.88 -2.91 -2.25
N SER A 248 5.73 -1.88 -2.23
CA SER A 248 5.86 -0.97 -3.38
C SER A 248 6.46 -1.65 -4.61
N HIS A 249 7.37 -2.60 -4.41
CA HIS A 249 7.87 -3.43 -5.50
C HIS A 249 6.79 -4.30 -6.14
N ASP A 250 5.95 -4.92 -5.33
CA ASP A 250 4.85 -5.70 -5.85
C ASP A 250 3.80 -4.83 -6.53
N GLU A 251 3.46 -3.66 -5.96
CA GLU A 251 2.58 -2.67 -6.57
C GLU A 251 3.12 -2.19 -7.93
N TYR A 252 4.44 -2.00 -8.04
CA TYR A 252 5.11 -1.70 -9.30
C TYR A 252 4.95 -2.85 -10.31
N ASN A 253 5.20 -4.08 -9.88
CA ASN A 253 5.06 -5.26 -10.73
C ASN A 253 3.59 -5.46 -11.17
N ILE A 254 2.61 -5.16 -10.32
CA ILE A 254 1.18 -5.17 -10.66
C ILE A 254 0.88 -4.12 -11.74
N TRP A 255 1.35 -2.89 -11.57
CA TRP A 255 1.19 -1.82 -12.56
C TRP A 255 1.84 -2.17 -13.92
N ARG A 256 3.05 -2.74 -13.90
CA ARG A 256 3.74 -3.22 -15.11
C ARG A 256 2.93 -4.30 -15.83
N ILE A 257 2.45 -5.31 -15.10
CA ILE A 257 1.62 -6.39 -15.65
C ILE A 257 0.31 -5.83 -16.21
N LEU A 258 -0.33 -4.89 -15.52
CA LEU A 258 -1.52 -4.21 -16.01
C LEU A 258 -1.25 -3.53 -17.35
N ASN A 259 -0.16 -2.79 -17.48
CA ASN A 259 0.20 -2.13 -18.73
C ASN A 259 0.56 -3.10 -19.86
N GLU A 260 1.21 -4.22 -19.55
CA GLU A 260 1.45 -5.31 -20.50
C GLU A 260 0.12 -5.85 -21.04
N LEU A 261 -0.81 -6.21 -20.16
CA LEU A 261 -2.14 -6.73 -20.53
C LEU A 261 -2.99 -5.66 -21.26
N ARG A 262 -2.94 -4.40 -20.84
CA ARG A 262 -3.66 -3.30 -21.51
C ARG A 262 -3.11 -3.04 -22.90
N CYS A 263 -1.80 -3.14 -23.12
CA CYS A 263 -1.22 -3.04 -24.45
C CYS A 263 -1.71 -4.17 -25.37
N GLU A 264 -1.74 -5.41 -24.87
CA GLU A 264 -2.25 -6.56 -25.62
C GLU A 264 -3.72 -6.39 -26.01
N GLU A 265 -4.55 -5.90 -25.09
CA GLU A 265 -6.01 -5.91 -25.23
C GLU A 265 -6.58 -4.61 -25.85
N LEU A 266 -5.96 -3.46 -25.55
CA LEU A 266 -6.49 -2.12 -25.85
C LEU A 266 -5.51 -1.26 -26.66
N GLY A 267 -4.28 -1.73 -26.86
CA GLY A 267 -3.20 -1.01 -27.56
C GLY A 267 -2.40 -0.06 -26.66
N LEU A 268 -1.29 0.46 -27.21
CA LEU A 268 -0.28 1.22 -26.48
C LEU A 268 -0.84 2.46 -25.75
N ALA A 269 -1.75 3.19 -26.39
CA ALA A 269 -2.32 4.42 -25.82
C ALA A 269 -3.18 4.18 -24.57
N ALA A 270 -3.55 2.93 -24.28
CA ALA A 270 -4.33 2.58 -23.10
C ALA A 270 -3.47 2.42 -21.84
N GLN A 271 -2.14 2.45 -21.92
CA GLN A 271 -1.29 2.32 -20.72
C GLN A 271 -1.60 3.38 -19.67
N ILE A 272 -1.56 2.98 -18.40
CA ILE A 272 -1.69 3.86 -17.25
C ILE A 272 -0.31 4.46 -16.96
N PRO A 273 -0.14 5.80 -16.99
CA PRO A 273 1.14 6.43 -16.71
C PRO A 273 1.61 6.15 -15.27
N GLY A 274 2.91 5.92 -15.12
CA GLY A 274 3.57 5.75 -13.84
C GLY A 274 4.58 6.86 -13.59
N TYR A 275 4.66 7.33 -12.36
CA TYR A 275 5.57 8.38 -11.90
C TYR A 275 6.42 7.86 -10.73
N PHE A 276 7.68 8.27 -10.67
CA PHE A 276 8.57 8.02 -9.55
C PHE A 276 9.31 9.30 -9.19
N ASP A 277 9.27 9.68 -7.91
CA ASP A 277 9.99 10.84 -7.37
C ASP A 277 9.73 12.14 -8.15
N GLY A 278 8.46 12.40 -8.47
CA GLY A 278 8.01 13.60 -9.17
C GLY A 278 8.23 13.59 -10.68
N ARG A 279 8.75 12.51 -11.26
CA ARG A 279 9.02 12.37 -12.70
C ARG A 279 8.28 11.19 -13.28
N GLN A 280 7.85 11.29 -14.54
CA GLN A 280 7.30 10.14 -15.24
C GLN A 280 8.39 9.06 -15.40
N LEU A 281 8.01 7.80 -15.20
CA LEU A 281 8.91 6.67 -15.42
C LEU A 281 9.33 6.62 -16.90
N GLY A 282 10.62 6.42 -17.13
CA GLY A 282 11.15 6.26 -18.49
C GLY A 282 10.65 4.96 -19.14
N LEU A 283 10.53 4.96 -20.47
CA LEU A 283 9.99 3.84 -21.26
C LEU A 283 10.60 2.48 -20.87
N GLY A 284 11.93 2.38 -20.87
CA GLY A 284 12.61 1.13 -20.53
C GLY A 284 12.46 0.72 -19.07
N ALA A 285 12.38 1.67 -18.14
CA ALA A 285 12.14 1.36 -16.73
C ALA A 285 10.73 0.78 -16.55
N ALA A 286 9.73 1.41 -17.17
CA ALA A 286 8.32 1.04 -17.09
C ALA A 286 8.00 -0.41 -17.49
N GLU A 287 8.85 -1.05 -18.30
CA GLU A 287 8.64 -2.39 -18.84
C GLU A 287 9.42 -3.49 -18.10
N VAL A 288 10.35 -3.13 -17.21
CA VAL A 288 11.24 -4.09 -16.53
C VAL A 288 10.68 -4.45 -15.14
N PRO A 289 10.56 -5.75 -14.79
CA PRO A 289 10.13 -6.15 -13.46
C PRO A 289 11.18 -5.82 -12.40
N VAL A 290 10.72 -5.57 -11.17
CA VAL A 290 11.57 -5.38 -9.98
C VAL A 290 11.49 -6.58 -9.05
N THR A 291 12.38 -6.61 -8.04
CA THR A 291 12.43 -7.69 -7.05
C THR A 291 11.08 -7.92 -6.40
N ARG A 292 10.65 -9.17 -6.26
CA ARG A 292 9.38 -9.54 -5.62
C ARG A 292 9.37 -9.21 -4.13
N GLY A 293 8.22 -8.80 -3.62
CA GLY A 293 7.95 -8.67 -2.20
C GLY A 293 7.33 -9.94 -1.62
N TYR A 294 6.01 -10.01 -1.71
CA TYR A 294 5.13 -11.06 -1.23
C TYR A 294 4.60 -11.96 -2.36
N GLU A 295 4.83 -11.60 -3.64
CA GLU A 295 4.52 -12.45 -4.79
C GLU A 295 5.17 -13.84 -4.65
N LYS A 296 4.40 -14.89 -4.95
CA LYS A 296 4.82 -16.30 -4.83
C LYS A 296 5.12 -16.95 -6.18
N THR A 297 6.18 -17.77 -6.24
CA THR A 297 6.46 -18.61 -7.41
C THR A 297 5.79 -19.99 -7.35
N LYS A 298 5.71 -20.69 -8.49
CA LYS A 298 5.17 -22.07 -8.57
C LYS A 298 5.96 -23.09 -7.73
N SER A 299 7.19 -22.78 -7.30
CA SER A 299 8.16 -23.72 -6.72
C SER A 299 8.48 -23.49 -5.24
N GLU A 300 7.91 -22.49 -4.59
CA GLU A 300 8.06 -22.32 -3.14
C GLU A 300 7.19 -23.36 -2.41
N LYS A 301 7.76 -24.55 -2.18
CA LYS A 301 7.25 -25.47 -1.16
C LYS A 301 7.47 -24.81 0.20
N LEU A 302 6.42 -24.84 1.03
CA LEU A 302 6.40 -24.29 2.38
C LEU A 302 7.61 -24.76 3.19
N ALA A 303 8.33 -23.82 3.79
CA ALA A 303 9.16 -24.05 4.97
C ALA A 303 8.35 -23.68 6.22
#